data_AF-A0A929J3V0-F1
#
_entry.id   AF-A0A929J3V0-F1
#
_cell.length_a   1.000
_cell.length_b   1.000
_cell.length_c   1.000
_cell.angle_alpha   90.00
_cell.angle_beta   90.00
_cell.angle_gamma   90.00
#
_symmetry.space_group_name_H-M   'P 1'
#
loop_
_entity.id
_entity.type
_entity.pdbx_description
1 polymer ?
#
loop_
_entity_poly.entity_id
_entity_poly.type
_entity_poly.pdbx_seq_one_letter_code
_entity_poly.pdbx_strand_id
1 'polypeptide(L)'
;MSIYISGIGVSKGIAIGEAFVLARENTDATQITLASSEIKSEIKRFKKALKVASKQLHDIKKKIAKDTANDIVVFIDTHLLMLEDPAFDEGTIANINEFSCNAEWALQMQGERLVQVFDAMEDPYLRTRKDDVLHVVKRIQTALSGKEDIHNGASYKGKIIVADDLTPADTIMMQHQKVAGFITEYGGPLSHTAILARNLGIPAIVGLHHARQLIHRNEILVLNGHTGVVINSPDKKSLKYYRAEKRDEITKRNLLSSLSGQPAITRDKKQITLHGNIDRPSDIRIIKKYDDTGVGLYRTEMLFIELNQWPDQKTHYKTYKRAVKNLDGKPLTIRTMDLGADKEIQETIDHGPMAHNPAMGLRAIRRCLKEPQDFMPQLLAILRASAHGPVRIMIPMLTN
;
A
#
# COMPACT_ATOMS: atom_id res chain seq x y z
N MET A 1 1.56 -20.37 -29.61
CA MET A 1 0.17 -20.57 -29.15
C MET A 1 -0.09 -19.51 -28.10
N SER A 2 -1.20 -18.76 -28.15
CA SER A 2 -1.47 -17.71 -27.17
C SER A 2 -2.05 -18.31 -25.90
N ILE A 3 -1.51 -17.93 -24.73
CA ILE A 3 -1.97 -18.41 -23.43
C ILE A 3 -2.67 -17.26 -22.70
N TYR A 4 -3.85 -17.53 -22.16
CA TYR A 4 -4.61 -16.57 -21.35
C TYR A 4 -4.52 -16.99 -19.90
N ILE A 5 -4.11 -16.07 -19.05
CA ILE A 5 -3.95 -16.32 -17.62
C ILE A 5 -4.68 -15.21 -16.87
N SER A 6 -5.46 -15.59 -15.87
CA SER A 6 -6.24 -14.67 -15.04
C SER A 6 -5.68 -14.59 -13.62
N GLY A 7 -5.70 -13.39 -13.06
CA GLY A 7 -5.44 -13.14 -11.65
C GLY A 7 -6.19 -11.89 -11.19
N ILE A 8 -5.67 -11.20 -10.19
CA ILE A 8 -6.34 -10.08 -9.54
C ILE A 8 -5.75 -8.77 -10.06
N GLY A 9 -6.51 -8.03 -10.86
CA GLY A 9 -6.12 -6.69 -11.30
C GLY A 9 -6.10 -5.70 -10.12
N VAL A 10 -4.92 -5.21 -9.75
CA VAL A 10 -4.76 -4.32 -8.57
C VAL A 10 -4.48 -2.88 -8.95
N SER A 11 -3.95 -2.64 -10.16
CA SER A 11 -3.71 -1.32 -10.71
C SER A 11 -4.16 -1.28 -12.17
N LYS A 12 -4.99 -0.28 -12.47
CA LYS A 12 -5.67 -0.13 -13.76
C LYS A 12 -4.70 0.25 -14.88
N GLY A 13 -5.06 -0.12 -16.10
CA GLY A 13 -4.36 0.24 -17.32
C GLY A 13 -3.95 -0.96 -18.17
N ILE A 14 -3.56 -0.68 -19.42
CA ILE A 14 -3.09 -1.71 -20.36
C ILE A 14 -1.58 -1.55 -20.59
N ALA A 15 -0.84 -2.61 -20.29
CA ALA A 15 0.59 -2.72 -20.58
C ALA A 15 0.83 -3.72 -21.70
N ILE A 16 1.79 -3.39 -22.57
CA ILE A 16 2.25 -4.26 -23.65
C ILE A 16 3.76 -4.14 -23.68
N GLY A 17 4.46 -5.26 -23.59
CA GLY A 17 5.92 -5.28 -23.49
C GLY A 17 6.47 -6.69 -23.43
N GLU A 18 7.78 -6.81 -23.55
CA GLU A 18 8.48 -8.08 -23.37
C GLU A 18 8.51 -8.49 -21.89
N ALA A 19 8.36 -9.78 -21.63
CA ALA A 19 8.46 -10.38 -20.31
C ALA A 19 9.91 -10.29 -19.81
N PHE A 20 10.06 -9.76 -18.59
CA PHE A 20 11.29 -9.90 -17.81
C PHE A 20 10.96 -10.73 -16.57
N VAL A 21 11.45 -11.96 -16.53
CA VAL A 21 11.25 -12.86 -15.38
C VAL A 21 12.31 -12.55 -14.32
N LEU A 22 11.88 -12.02 -13.19
CA LEU A 22 12.67 -11.93 -11.96
C LEU A 22 12.68 -13.31 -11.31
N ALA A 23 13.61 -14.16 -11.74
CA ALA A 23 13.85 -15.44 -11.11
C ALA A 23 14.68 -15.22 -9.83
N ARG A 24 14.03 -15.32 -8.67
CA ARG A 24 14.71 -15.63 -7.42
C ARG A 24 14.66 -17.15 -7.26
N GLU A 25 15.80 -17.78 -7.11
CA GLU A 25 15.84 -19.21 -6.75
C GLU A 25 15.16 -19.35 -5.39
N ASN A 26 14.17 -20.24 -5.29
CA ASN A 26 13.67 -20.67 -4.00
C ASN A 26 14.75 -21.56 -3.40
N THR A 27 15.46 -21.03 -2.41
CA THR A 27 16.35 -21.82 -1.58
C THR A 27 15.50 -22.45 -0.49
N ASP A 28 14.87 -23.60 -0.77
CA ASP A 28 14.50 -24.49 0.32
C ASP A 28 15.80 -24.83 1.04
N ALA A 29 15.88 -24.51 2.33
CA ALA A 29 17.08 -24.78 3.08
C ALA A 29 17.22 -26.30 3.23
N THR A 30 18.35 -26.87 2.83
CA THR A 30 18.64 -28.26 3.19
C THR A 30 19.16 -28.26 4.62
N GLN A 31 18.61 -29.14 5.47
CA GLN A 31 19.13 -29.32 6.82
C GLN A 31 20.53 -29.94 6.76
N ILE A 32 21.50 -29.26 7.37
CA ILE A 32 22.86 -29.75 7.56
C ILE A 32 23.11 -29.83 9.07
N THR A 33 23.51 -31.01 9.55
CA THR A 33 23.93 -31.20 10.94
C THR A 33 25.34 -30.66 11.13
N LEU A 34 25.53 -29.83 12.15
CA LEU A 34 26.79 -29.18 12.49
C LEU A 34 27.46 -29.86 13.67
N ALA A 35 28.80 -29.87 13.68
CA ALA A 35 29.55 -30.24 14.88
C ALA A 35 29.45 -29.14 15.95
N SER A 36 29.58 -29.50 17.23
CA SER A 36 29.49 -28.52 18.33
C SER A 36 30.52 -27.39 18.25
N SER A 37 31.67 -27.62 17.60
CA SER A 37 32.68 -26.60 17.32
C SER A 37 32.24 -25.54 16.30
N GLU A 38 31.32 -25.90 15.41
CA GLU A 38 30.87 -25.06 14.28
C GLU A 38 29.66 -24.17 14.65
N ILE A 39 28.95 -24.50 15.74
CA ILE A 39 27.77 -23.75 16.21
C ILE A 39 28.10 -22.27 16.42
N LYS A 40 29.22 -21.95 17.08
CA LYS A 40 29.62 -20.55 17.33
C LYS A 40 29.93 -19.79 16.03
N SER A 41 30.56 -20.43 15.05
CA SER A 41 30.79 -19.82 13.74
C SER A 41 29.50 -19.61 12.97
N GLU A 42 28.55 -20.54 13.06
CA GLU A 42 27.27 -20.44 12.36
C GLU A 42 26.40 -19.32 12.93
N ILE A 43 26.35 -19.17 14.25
CA ILE A 43 25.68 -18.03 14.90
C ILE A 43 26.29 -16.70 14.44
N LYS A 44 27.63 -16.64 14.31
CA LYS A 44 28.32 -15.44 13.81
C LYS A 44 27.98 -15.16 12.33
N ARG A 45 27.86 -16.21 11.51
CA ARG A 45 27.45 -16.14 10.10
C ARG A 45 26.02 -15.61 9.99
N PHE A 46 25.08 -16.12 10.79
CA PHE A 46 23.70 -15.64 10.88
C PHE A 46 23.62 -14.16 11.29
N LYS A 47 24.29 -13.76 12.37
CA LYS A 47 24.31 -12.35 12.81
C LYS A 47 24.91 -11.42 11.76
N LYS A 48 25.87 -11.88 10.96
CA LYS A 48 26.39 -11.12 9.82
C LYS A 48 25.33 -10.94 8.75
N ALA A 49 24.57 -11.98 8.41
CA ALA A 49 23.48 -11.91 7.43
C ALA A 49 22.36 -10.95 7.87
N LEU A 50 21.95 -10.98 9.14
CA LEU A 50 21.00 -10.01 9.71
C LEU A 50 21.49 -8.55 9.53
N LYS A 51 22.76 -8.29 9.84
CA LYS A 51 23.36 -6.95 9.65
C LYS A 51 23.40 -6.53 8.18
N VAL A 52 23.68 -7.46 7.27
CA VAL A 52 23.67 -7.19 5.82
C VAL A 52 22.25 -6.86 5.36
N ALA A 53 21.25 -7.65 5.75
CA ALA A 53 19.85 -7.43 5.42
C ALA A 53 19.34 -6.06 5.93
N SER A 54 19.63 -5.73 7.19
CA SER A 54 19.26 -4.44 7.78
C SER A 54 19.95 -3.26 7.08
N LYS A 55 21.25 -3.39 6.78
CA LYS A 55 22.00 -2.35 6.05
C LYS A 55 21.41 -2.11 4.66
N GLN A 56 21.06 -3.16 3.92
CA GLN A 56 20.44 -3.04 2.60
C GLN A 56 19.13 -2.24 2.66
N LEU A 57 18.25 -2.52 3.63
CA LEU A 57 16.99 -1.79 3.80
C LEU A 57 17.21 -0.32 4.18
N HIS A 58 18.18 -0.03 5.05
CA HIS A 58 18.58 1.35 5.36
C HIS A 58 19.09 2.09 4.12
N ASP A 59 19.90 1.45 3.30
CA ASP A 59 20.44 2.06 2.08
C ASP A 59 19.34 2.27 1.02
N ILE A 60 18.37 1.37 0.93
CA ILE A 60 17.15 1.58 0.11
C ILE A 60 16.37 2.78 0.64
N LYS A 61 16.11 2.84 1.96
CA LYS A 61 15.39 3.94 2.60
C LYS A 61 16.03 5.31 2.32
N LYS A 62 17.37 5.39 2.31
CA LYS A 62 18.11 6.62 1.98
C LYS A 62 17.97 7.05 0.51
N LYS A 63 17.77 6.11 -0.41
CA LYS A 63 17.61 6.37 -1.85
C LYS A 63 16.18 6.76 -2.23
N ILE A 64 15.22 6.63 -1.32
CA ILE A 64 13.84 7.03 -1.53
C ILE A 64 13.76 8.56 -1.69
N ALA A 65 13.24 9.02 -2.83
CA ALA A 65 13.00 10.44 -3.05
C ALA A 65 11.95 10.96 -2.05
N LYS A 66 12.07 12.24 -1.64
CA LYS A 66 11.13 12.86 -0.68
C LYS A 66 9.66 12.86 -1.12
N ASP A 67 9.41 12.73 -2.43
CA ASP A 67 8.07 12.69 -3.03
C ASP A 67 7.51 11.26 -3.19
N THR A 68 8.24 10.25 -2.71
CA THR A 68 7.80 8.84 -2.77
C THR A 68 6.66 8.60 -1.79
N ALA A 69 5.73 7.70 -2.14
CA ALA A 69 4.57 7.38 -1.31
C ALA A 69 4.99 6.95 0.11
N ASN A 70 4.32 7.52 1.13
CA ASN A 70 4.60 7.24 2.55
C ASN A 70 4.50 5.74 2.88
N ASP A 71 3.64 5.01 2.16
CA ASP A 71 3.43 3.57 2.36
C ASP A 71 4.70 2.74 2.10
N ILE A 72 5.57 3.17 1.18
CA ILE A 72 6.87 2.50 0.92
C ILE A 72 7.77 2.64 2.15
N VAL A 73 7.77 3.81 2.79
CA VAL A 73 8.59 4.08 3.97
C VAL A 73 8.09 3.27 5.15
N VAL A 74 6.77 3.26 5.40
CA VAL A 74 6.15 2.48 6.47
C VAL A 74 6.44 0.98 6.31
N PHE A 75 6.41 0.47 5.07
CA PHE A 75 6.75 -0.91 4.79
C PHE A 75 8.21 -1.24 5.18
N ILE A 76 9.16 -0.41 4.74
CA ILE A 76 10.58 -0.63 5.08
C ILE A 76 10.80 -0.57 6.58
N ASP A 77 10.13 0.36 7.27
CA ASP A 77 10.23 0.50 8.71
C ASP A 77 9.66 -0.70 9.46
N THR A 78 8.58 -1.30 8.95
CA THR A 78 8.03 -2.55 9.48
C THR A 78 9.04 -3.69 9.35
N HIS A 79 9.70 -3.82 8.18
CA HIS A 79 10.68 -4.89 7.94
C HIS A 79 11.95 -4.70 8.75
N LEU A 80 12.38 -3.45 8.95
CA LEU A 80 13.49 -3.13 9.85
C LEU A 80 13.16 -3.50 11.30
N LEU A 81 11.95 -3.19 11.77
CA LEU A 81 11.50 -3.57 13.11
C LEU A 81 11.51 -5.10 13.29
N MET A 82 11.05 -5.85 12.29
CA MET A 82 11.08 -7.32 12.31
C MET A 82 12.51 -7.89 12.33
N LEU A 83 13.45 -7.28 11.60
CA LEU A 83 14.86 -7.69 11.62
C LEU A 83 15.54 -7.44 12.97
N GLU A 84 15.01 -6.50 13.77
CA GLU A 84 15.47 -6.17 15.12
C GLU A 84 14.71 -6.94 16.20
N ASP A 85 13.67 -7.69 15.83
CA ASP A 85 12.83 -8.43 16.76
C ASP A 85 13.59 -9.65 17.35
N PRO A 86 13.64 -9.82 18.69
CA PRO A 86 14.22 -10.99 19.34
C PRO A 86 13.62 -12.33 18.84
N ALA A 87 12.36 -12.34 18.42
CA ALA A 87 11.73 -13.53 17.86
C ALA A 87 12.46 -14.04 16.59
N PHE A 88 13.09 -13.15 15.83
CA PHE A 88 13.95 -13.53 14.70
C PHE A 88 15.39 -13.83 15.12
N ASP A 89 16.05 -12.94 15.87
CA ASP A 89 17.47 -13.13 16.26
C ASP A 89 17.62 -14.28 17.26
N GLU A 90 17.02 -14.15 18.44
CA GLU A 90 17.15 -15.13 19.52
C GLU A 90 16.45 -16.44 19.17
N GLY A 91 15.28 -16.38 18.54
CA GLY A 91 14.54 -17.56 18.09
C GLY A 91 15.34 -18.43 17.10
N THR A 92 15.98 -17.80 16.11
CA THR A 92 16.82 -18.54 15.15
C THR A 92 18.07 -19.10 15.84
N ILE A 93 18.71 -18.33 16.73
CA ILE A 93 19.87 -18.80 17.49
C ILE A 93 19.52 -19.97 18.41
N ALA A 94 18.35 -19.96 19.03
CA ALA A 94 17.85 -21.07 19.83
C ALA A 94 17.76 -22.34 18.97
N ASN A 95 17.15 -22.26 17.78
CA ASN A 95 17.04 -23.38 16.85
C ASN A 95 18.41 -23.91 16.39
N ILE A 96 19.39 -23.04 16.12
CA ILE A 96 20.77 -23.46 15.77
C ILE A 96 21.39 -24.27 16.92
N ASN A 97 21.24 -23.81 18.17
CA ASN A 97 21.81 -24.50 19.33
C ASN A 97 21.10 -25.81 19.65
N GLU A 98 19.76 -25.80 19.66
CA GLU A 98 18.94 -26.95 20.04
C GLU A 98 19.06 -28.09 19.02
N PHE A 99 18.96 -27.77 17.73
CA PHE A 99 18.98 -28.77 16.66
C PHE A 99 20.35 -28.97 16.01
N SER A 100 21.39 -28.23 16.45
CA SER A 100 22.74 -28.28 15.88
C SER A 100 22.73 -28.24 14.35
N CYS A 101 22.02 -27.25 13.79
CA CYS A 101 21.77 -27.15 12.35
C CYS A 101 22.26 -25.82 11.76
N ASN A 102 22.39 -25.77 10.43
CA ASN A 102 22.76 -24.56 9.70
C ASN A 102 21.74 -23.43 9.81
N ALA A 103 22.20 -22.19 9.65
CA ALA A 103 21.41 -20.99 9.86
C ALA A 103 20.19 -20.90 8.92
N GLU A 104 20.31 -21.36 7.68
CA GLU A 104 19.21 -21.33 6.71
C GLU A 104 18.02 -22.19 7.17
N TRP A 105 18.30 -23.40 7.68
CA TRP A 105 17.27 -24.31 8.17
C TRP A 105 16.65 -23.81 9.47
N ALA A 106 17.48 -23.38 10.43
CA ALA A 106 17.03 -22.83 11.70
C ALA A 106 16.11 -21.61 11.51
N LEU A 107 16.44 -20.75 10.55
CA LEU A 107 15.65 -19.59 10.19
C LEU A 107 14.33 -19.98 9.50
N GLN A 108 14.36 -20.98 8.61
CA GLN A 108 13.15 -21.47 7.97
C GLN A 108 12.15 -22.03 9.01
N MET A 109 12.63 -22.85 9.94
CA MET A 109 11.81 -23.35 11.06
C MET A 109 11.21 -22.20 11.88
N GLN A 110 12.01 -21.18 12.18
CA GLN A 110 11.53 -20.03 12.94
C GLN A 110 10.49 -19.22 12.16
N GLY A 111 10.71 -19.03 10.85
CA GLY A 111 9.76 -18.38 9.95
C GLY A 111 8.42 -19.11 9.90
N GLU A 112 8.43 -20.43 9.71
CA GLU A 112 7.23 -21.27 9.69
C GLU A 112 6.44 -21.17 11.00
N ARG A 113 7.14 -21.20 12.15
CA ARG A 113 6.52 -21.01 13.47
C ARG A 113 5.84 -19.63 13.59
N LEU A 114 6.50 -18.56 13.15
CA LEU A 114 5.94 -17.21 13.19
C LEU A 114 4.73 -17.08 12.26
N VAL A 115 4.78 -17.67 11.06
CA VAL A 115 3.65 -17.68 10.12
C VAL A 115 2.42 -18.37 10.73
N GLN A 116 2.59 -19.48 11.43
CA GLN A 116 1.49 -20.18 12.10
C GLN A 116 0.78 -19.30 13.15
N VAL A 117 1.53 -18.45 13.87
CA VAL A 117 0.94 -17.48 14.83
C VAL A 117 0.03 -16.49 14.09
N PHE A 118 0.45 -15.98 12.94
CA PHE A 118 -0.36 -15.07 12.14
C PHE A 118 -1.57 -15.77 11.51
N ASP A 119 -1.42 -17.00 11.01
CA ASP A 119 -2.53 -17.76 10.43
C ASP A 119 -3.63 -18.09 11.44
N ALA A 120 -3.28 -18.22 12.72
CA ALA A 120 -4.23 -18.45 13.82
C ALA A 120 -5.03 -17.19 14.21
N MET A 121 -4.71 -16.00 13.69
CA MET A 121 -5.40 -14.76 14.06
C MET A 121 -6.78 -14.66 13.38
N GLU A 122 -7.80 -14.22 14.12
CA GLU A 122 -9.16 -14.05 13.56
C GLU A 122 -9.27 -12.86 12.61
N ASP A 123 -8.48 -11.80 12.80
CA ASP A 123 -8.50 -10.61 11.95
C ASP A 123 -7.87 -10.91 10.57
N PRO A 124 -8.62 -10.81 9.45
CA PRO A 124 -8.10 -11.00 8.11
C PRO A 124 -6.96 -10.05 7.74
N TYR A 125 -6.96 -8.82 8.26
CA TYR A 125 -5.89 -7.85 8.03
C TYR A 125 -4.60 -8.27 8.73
N LEU A 126 -4.68 -8.67 10.01
CA LEU A 126 -3.51 -9.16 10.74
C LEU A 126 -2.95 -10.44 10.12
N ARG A 127 -3.80 -11.33 9.62
CA ARG A 127 -3.38 -12.52 8.86
C ARG A 127 -2.49 -12.20 7.65
N THR A 128 -2.68 -11.06 7.00
CA THR A 128 -1.81 -10.65 5.87
C THR A 128 -0.37 -10.33 6.29
N ARG A 129 -0.10 -10.09 7.58
CA ARG A 129 1.26 -9.82 8.08
C ARG A 129 2.20 -11.03 8.03
N LYS A 130 1.67 -12.23 7.82
CA LYS A 130 2.50 -13.41 7.54
C LYS A 130 3.39 -13.24 6.31
N ASP A 131 2.92 -12.49 5.31
CA ASP A 131 3.69 -12.21 4.10
C ASP A 131 4.94 -11.39 4.44
N ASP A 132 4.82 -10.43 5.37
CA ASP A 132 5.96 -9.64 5.85
C ASP A 132 7.01 -10.52 6.55
N VAL A 133 6.57 -11.49 7.37
CA VAL A 133 7.46 -12.47 8.01
C VAL A 133 8.23 -13.27 6.97
N LEU A 134 7.53 -13.83 5.97
CA LEU A 134 8.14 -14.61 4.89
C LEU A 134 9.14 -13.78 4.08
N HIS A 135 8.86 -12.49 3.86
CA HIS A 135 9.77 -11.59 3.16
C HIS A 135 11.04 -11.32 3.94
N VAL A 136 10.94 -11.12 5.26
CA VAL A 136 12.09 -10.96 6.15
C VAL A 136 12.95 -12.22 6.16
N VAL A 137 12.33 -13.40 6.31
CA VAL A 137 13.02 -14.71 6.21
C VAL A 137 13.79 -14.83 4.90
N LYS A 138 13.11 -14.62 3.76
CA LYS A 138 13.73 -14.75 2.43
C LYS A 138 14.88 -13.76 2.23
N ARG A 139 14.77 -12.55 2.78
CA ARG A 139 15.84 -11.55 2.73
C ARG A 139 17.07 -12.01 3.53
N ILE A 140 16.89 -12.56 4.73
CA ILE A 140 18.01 -13.08 5.52
C ILE A 140 18.62 -14.30 4.84
N GLN A 141 17.82 -15.22 4.27
CA GLN A 141 18.31 -16.36 3.49
C GLN A 141 19.15 -15.93 2.28
N THR A 142 18.73 -14.88 1.58
CA THR A 142 19.50 -14.31 0.46
C THR A 142 20.85 -13.77 0.96
N ALA A 143 20.85 -13.06 2.09
CA ALA A 143 22.09 -12.57 2.72
C ALA A 143 23.01 -13.70 3.22
N LEU A 144 22.44 -14.82 3.70
CA LEU A 144 23.18 -16.03 4.10
C LEU A 144 23.84 -16.75 2.92
N SER A 145 23.15 -16.75 1.78
CA SER A 145 23.62 -17.38 0.54
C SER A 145 24.76 -16.63 -0.13
N GLY A 146 25.02 -15.37 0.27
CA GLY A 146 26.05 -14.52 -0.35
C GLY A 146 25.77 -14.17 -1.81
N LYS A 147 24.61 -14.55 -2.34
CA LYS A 147 24.13 -14.14 -3.66
C LYS A 147 23.70 -12.69 -3.53
N GLU A 148 24.53 -11.77 -4.03
CA GLU A 148 24.06 -10.41 -4.27
C GLU A 148 22.86 -10.48 -5.20
N ASP A 149 21.78 -9.74 -4.90
CA ASP A 149 20.65 -9.57 -5.83
C ASP A 149 21.25 -9.15 -7.18
N ILE A 150 21.24 -10.09 -8.13
CA ILE A 150 21.85 -9.95 -9.44
C ILE A 150 21.00 -8.96 -10.25
N HIS A 151 21.11 -7.66 -9.94
CA HIS A 151 20.70 -6.58 -10.81
C HIS A 151 21.77 -6.44 -11.90
N ASN A 152 21.86 -7.45 -12.78
CA ASN A 152 22.79 -7.54 -13.90
C ASN A 152 22.51 -6.46 -14.96
N GLY A 153 22.68 -5.17 -14.65
CA GLY A 153 22.66 -4.04 -15.61
C GLY A 153 21.48 -4.01 -16.59
N ALA A 154 20.41 -4.78 -16.34
CA ALA A 154 19.42 -5.11 -17.33
C ALA A 154 18.39 -4.01 -17.37
N SER A 155 18.14 -3.48 -18.57
CA SER A 155 17.12 -2.46 -18.73
C SER A 155 15.73 -3.07 -18.61
N TYR A 156 14.93 -2.55 -17.69
CA TYR A 156 13.52 -2.86 -17.51
C TYR A 156 12.60 -1.94 -18.31
N LYS A 157 13.15 -0.98 -19.05
CA LYS A 157 12.40 0.05 -19.75
C LYS A 157 11.41 -0.56 -20.74
N GLY A 158 10.12 -0.28 -20.54
CA GLY A 158 9.03 -0.77 -21.39
C GLY A 158 8.75 -2.28 -21.27
N LYS A 159 9.39 -2.99 -20.34
CA LYS A 159 9.17 -4.43 -20.11
C LYS A 159 8.06 -4.67 -19.09
N ILE A 160 7.48 -5.86 -19.14
CA ILE A 160 6.54 -6.35 -18.13
C ILE A 160 7.32 -7.27 -17.20
N ILE A 161 7.38 -6.91 -15.92
CA ILE A 161 8.09 -7.68 -14.91
C ILE A 161 7.21 -8.86 -14.45
N VAL A 162 7.76 -10.06 -14.40
CA VAL A 162 7.10 -11.26 -13.86
C VAL A 162 7.92 -11.75 -12.68
N ALA A 163 7.33 -11.80 -11.50
CA ALA A 163 8.01 -12.19 -10.27
C ALA A 163 7.12 -13.09 -9.39
N ASP A 164 7.71 -13.78 -8.43
CA ASP A 164 6.94 -14.43 -7.37
C ASP A 164 6.29 -13.35 -6.48
N ASP A 165 7.12 -12.39 -6.07
CA ASP A 165 6.75 -11.18 -5.34
C ASP A 165 7.79 -10.07 -5.59
N LEU A 166 7.44 -8.82 -5.24
CA LEU A 166 8.28 -7.63 -5.43
C LEU A 166 8.70 -7.03 -4.09
N THR A 167 10.02 -6.81 -3.94
CA THR A 167 10.54 -6.04 -2.81
C THR A 167 10.42 -4.53 -3.07
N PRO A 168 10.55 -3.67 -2.03
CA PRO A 168 10.60 -2.21 -2.22
C PRO A 168 11.72 -1.75 -3.14
N ALA A 169 12.87 -2.44 -3.11
CA ALA A 169 13.97 -2.12 -4.03
C ALA A 169 13.54 -2.33 -5.48
N ASP A 170 12.82 -3.43 -5.75
CA ASP A 170 12.30 -3.73 -7.07
C ASP A 170 11.32 -2.67 -7.53
N THR A 171 10.38 -2.26 -6.66
CA THR A 171 9.36 -1.26 -7.03
C THR A 171 9.94 0.12 -7.30
N ILE A 172 10.92 0.57 -6.50
CA ILE A 172 11.66 1.82 -6.72
C ILE A 172 12.41 1.75 -8.05
N MET A 173 13.11 0.66 -8.30
CA MET A 173 13.86 0.45 -9.54
C MET A 173 12.95 0.42 -10.77
N MET A 174 11.79 -0.23 -10.65
CA MET A 174 10.76 -0.29 -11.68
C MET A 174 10.22 1.10 -12.03
N GLN A 175 10.00 1.93 -11.01
CA GLN A 175 9.61 3.33 -11.20
C GLN A 175 10.70 4.12 -11.94
N HIS A 176 11.96 4.03 -11.50
CA HIS A 176 13.08 4.74 -12.12
C HIS A 176 13.33 4.31 -13.57
N GLN A 177 13.20 3.01 -13.87
CA GLN A 177 13.46 2.47 -15.20
C GLN A 177 12.26 2.52 -16.16
N LYS A 178 11.10 3.02 -15.71
CA LYS A 178 9.88 3.15 -16.53
C LYS A 178 9.44 1.80 -17.13
N VAL A 179 9.17 0.83 -16.26
CA VAL A 179 8.55 -0.44 -16.66
C VAL A 179 7.16 -0.22 -17.25
N ALA A 180 6.71 -1.13 -18.12
CA ALA A 180 5.38 -1.05 -18.70
C ALA A 180 4.29 -1.56 -17.74
N GLY A 181 4.61 -2.56 -16.91
CA GLY A 181 3.67 -3.22 -16.00
C GLY A 181 4.35 -4.32 -15.20
N PHE A 182 3.64 -4.95 -14.28
CA PHE A 182 4.16 -6.13 -13.57
C PHE A 182 3.10 -7.14 -13.15
N ILE A 183 3.57 -8.38 -12.94
CA ILE A 183 2.80 -9.55 -12.57
C ILE A 183 3.48 -10.21 -11.38
N THR A 184 2.71 -10.56 -10.36
CA THR A 184 3.18 -11.42 -9.26
C THR A 184 2.38 -12.71 -9.13
N GLU A 185 3.07 -13.82 -8.82
CA GLU A 185 2.40 -15.10 -8.56
C GLU A 185 1.61 -15.09 -7.25
N TYR A 186 2.11 -14.36 -6.25
CA TYR A 186 1.48 -14.21 -4.95
C TYR A 186 0.93 -12.80 -4.73
N GLY A 187 0.15 -12.64 -3.66
CA GLY A 187 -0.43 -11.38 -3.23
C GLY A 187 -1.94 -11.28 -3.50
N GLY A 188 -2.61 -10.55 -2.60
CA GLY A 188 -4.04 -10.25 -2.69
C GLY A 188 -4.32 -8.77 -3.04
N PRO A 189 -5.60 -8.38 -3.18
CA PRO A 189 -5.98 -6.99 -3.50
C PRO A 189 -5.64 -5.96 -2.43
N LEU A 190 -5.32 -6.43 -1.22
CA LEU A 190 -4.90 -5.65 -0.05
C LEU A 190 -3.40 -5.82 0.26
N SER A 191 -2.65 -6.59 -0.52
CA SER A 191 -1.23 -6.79 -0.25
C SER A 191 -0.44 -5.50 -0.44
N HIS A 192 0.73 -5.42 0.20
CA HIS A 192 1.65 -4.30 0.01
C HIS A 192 1.99 -4.10 -1.47
N THR A 193 2.26 -5.17 -2.22
CA THR A 193 2.49 -5.14 -3.67
C THR A 193 1.31 -4.50 -4.43
N ALA A 194 0.06 -4.77 -4.03
CA ALA A 194 -1.13 -4.16 -4.62
C ALA A 194 -1.25 -2.66 -4.32
N ILE A 195 -0.94 -2.25 -3.09
CA ILE A 195 -0.94 -0.83 -2.68
C ILE A 195 0.14 -0.08 -3.46
N LEU A 196 1.34 -0.63 -3.53
CA LEU A 196 2.48 -0.08 -4.28
C LEU A 196 2.13 0.09 -5.76
N ALA A 197 1.49 -0.90 -6.38
CA ALA A 197 1.05 -0.82 -7.77
C ALA A 197 0.18 0.40 -8.05
N ARG A 198 -0.82 0.64 -7.17
CA ARG A 198 -1.77 1.75 -7.29
C ARG A 198 -1.07 3.09 -7.13
N ASN A 199 -0.18 3.20 -6.15
CA ASN A 199 0.56 4.43 -5.88
C ASN A 199 1.54 4.79 -7.00
N LEU A 200 2.16 3.78 -7.64
CA LEU A 200 3.05 3.99 -8.78
C LEU A 200 2.30 4.30 -10.08
N GLY A 201 0.99 4.01 -10.14
CA GLY A 201 0.19 4.16 -11.36
C GLY A 201 0.63 3.24 -12.50
N ILE A 202 1.33 2.16 -12.17
CA ILE A 202 1.82 1.16 -13.13
C ILE A 202 0.78 0.04 -13.21
N PRO A 203 0.32 -0.38 -14.40
CA PRO A 203 -0.61 -1.50 -14.56
C PRO A 203 -0.06 -2.79 -13.91
N ALA A 204 -0.88 -3.45 -13.08
CA ALA A 204 -0.41 -4.61 -12.33
C ALA A 204 -1.51 -5.64 -12.04
N ILE A 205 -1.09 -6.91 -12.03
CA ILE A 205 -1.93 -8.06 -11.68
C ILE A 205 -1.17 -8.93 -10.68
N VAL A 206 -1.83 -9.32 -9.59
CA VAL A 206 -1.25 -10.17 -8.53
C VAL A 206 -2.02 -11.48 -8.41
N GLY A 207 -1.47 -12.45 -7.69
CA GLY A 207 -2.13 -13.75 -7.48
C GLY A 207 -2.25 -14.57 -8.76
N LEU A 208 -1.33 -14.37 -9.70
CA LEU A 208 -1.31 -15.06 -10.99
C LEU A 208 -0.46 -16.33 -10.85
N HIS A 209 -0.99 -17.31 -10.10
CA HIS A 209 -0.26 -18.53 -9.73
C HIS A 209 0.34 -19.22 -10.96
N HIS A 210 1.58 -19.71 -10.84
CA HIS A 210 2.36 -20.36 -11.91
C HIS A 210 2.73 -19.46 -13.11
N ALA A 211 2.63 -18.13 -13.00
CA ALA A 211 3.03 -17.21 -14.07
C ALA A 211 4.45 -17.46 -14.60
N ARG A 212 5.43 -17.77 -13.74
CA ARG A 212 6.83 -18.01 -14.15
C ARG A 212 7.00 -19.33 -14.90
N GLN A 213 6.13 -20.31 -14.64
CA GLN A 213 6.15 -21.58 -15.38
C GLN A 213 5.57 -21.42 -16.78
N LEU A 214 4.62 -20.49 -16.94
CA LEU A 214 3.89 -20.26 -18.19
C LEU A 214 4.44 -19.12 -19.05
N ILE A 215 5.29 -18.25 -18.48
CA ILE A 215 5.83 -17.06 -19.13
C ILE A 215 7.35 -17.12 -19.11
N HIS A 216 7.95 -17.11 -20.30
CA HIS A 216 9.38 -17.09 -20.50
C HIS A 216 9.90 -15.69 -20.81
N ARG A 217 11.20 -15.49 -20.58
CA ARG A 217 11.88 -14.21 -20.81
C ARG A 217 11.80 -13.82 -22.29
N ASN A 218 11.61 -12.52 -22.55
CA ASN A 218 11.47 -11.90 -23.87
C ASN A 218 10.20 -12.27 -24.66
N GLU A 219 9.26 -13.01 -24.08
CA GLU A 219 7.95 -13.21 -24.72
C GLU A 219 7.12 -11.93 -24.67
N ILE A 220 6.34 -11.68 -25.73
CA ILE A 220 5.45 -10.50 -25.77
C ILE A 220 4.25 -10.78 -24.87
N LEU A 221 4.02 -9.89 -23.91
CA LEU A 221 2.87 -9.93 -23.04
C LEU A 221 1.93 -8.76 -23.32
N VAL A 222 0.63 -9.03 -23.19
CA VAL A 222 -0.39 -8.02 -22.95
C VAL A 222 -0.91 -8.21 -21.53
N LEU A 223 -0.91 -7.15 -20.76
CA LEU A 223 -1.43 -7.11 -19.40
C LEU A 223 -2.59 -6.12 -19.35
N ASN A 224 -3.76 -6.59 -18.93
CA ASN A 224 -4.93 -5.76 -18.69
C ASN A 224 -5.24 -5.70 -17.19
N GLY A 225 -4.76 -4.64 -16.54
CA GLY A 225 -4.97 -4.41 -15.11
C GLY A 225 -6.41 -4.11 -14.73
N HIS A 226 -7.30 -3.85 -15.70
CA HIS A 226 -8.74 -3.66 -15.43
C HIS A 226 -9.46 -4.98 -15.21
N THR A 227 -9.17 -5.98 -16.05
CA THR A 227 -9.85 -7.28 -16.03
C THR A 227 -9.05 -8.34 -15.28
N GLY A 228 -7.79 -8.07 -14.92
CA GLY A 228 -6.92 -9.07 -14.31
C GLY A 228 -6.45 -10.14 -15.30
N VAL A 229 -6.42 -9.84 -16.61
CA VAL A 229 -6.04 -10.82 -17.65
C VAL A 229 -4.66 -10.50 -18.21
N VAL A 230 -3.84 -11.56 -18.34
CA VAL A 230 -2.56 -11.57 -19.05
C VAL A 230 -2.68 -12.45 -20.28
N ILE A 231 -2.16 -11.99 -21.41
CA ILE A 231 -2.05 -12.76 -22.64
C ILE A 231 -0.57 -12.92 -22.95
N ASN A 232 -0.08 -14.16 -22.88
CA ASN A 232 1.26 -14.52 -23.32
C ASN A 232 1.24 -14.85 -24.81
N SER A 233 2.22 -14.32 -25.55
CA SER A 233 2.40 -14.52 -26.99
C SER A 233 1.10 -14.27 -27.76
N PRO A 234 0.51 -13.05 -27.67
CA PRO A 234 -0.77 -12.72 -28.28
C PRO A 234 -0.67 -12.82 -29.81
N ASP A 235 -1.75 -13.28 -30.43
CA ASP A 235 -1.87 -13.25 -31.88
C ASP A 235 -1.97 -11.82 -32.42
N LYS A 236 -1.81 -11.66 -33.74
CA LYS A 236 -1.81 -10.33 -34.38
C LYS A 236 -3.12 -9.58 -34.15
N LYS A 237 -4.26 -10.29 -34.06
CA LYS A 237 -5.58 -9.66 -33.86
C LYS A 237 -5.70 -9.10 -32.44
N SER A 238 -5.36 -9.88 -31.42
CA SER A 238 -5.39 -9.46 -30.03
C SER A 238 -4.41 -8.32 -29.78
N LEU A 239 -3.19 -8.41 -30.31
CA LEU A 239 -2.19 -7.36 -30.18
C LEU A 239 -2.64 -6.04 -30.82
N LYS A 240 -3.33 -6.09 -31.97
CA LYS A 240 -3.91 -4.90 -32.61
C LYS A 240 -5.02 -4.28 -31.76
N TYR A 241 -5.92 -5.12 -31.21
CA TYR A 241 -7.00 -4.69 -30.33
C TYR A 241 -6.48 -3.96 -29.09
N TYR A 242 -5.58 -4.59 -28.32
CA TYR A 242 -5.06 -3.97 -27.09
C TYR A 242 -4.17 -2.75 -27.33
N ARG A 243 -3.51 -2.66 -28.50
CA ARG A 243 -2.80 -1.44 -28.91
C ARG A 243 -3.74 -0.28 -29.23
N ALA A 244 -4.96 -0.54 -29.68
CA ALA A 244 -5.98 0.49 -29.89
C ALA A 244 -6.54 0.93 -28.53
N GLU A 245 -6.96 0.00 -27.69
CA GLU A 245 -7.45 0.27 -26.33
C GLU A 245 -6.43 1.09 -25.50
N LYS A 246 -5.14 0.71 -25.52
CA LYS A 246 -4.08 1.46 -24.84
C LYS A 246 -3.95 2.88 -25.37
N ARG A 247 -4.09 3.08 -26.68
CA ARG A 247 -4.01 4.42 -27.31
C ARG A 247 -5.21 5.27 -26.90
N ASP A 248 -6.40 4.68 -26.86
CA ASP A 248 -7.62 5.37 -26.46
C ASP A 248 -7.57 5.76 -24.98
N GLU A 249 -7.03 4.89 -24.12
CA GLU A 249 -6.81 5.19 -22.70
C GLU A 249 -5.83 6.36 -22.51
N ILE A 250 -4.70 6.35 -23.22
CA ILE A 250 -3.72 7.44 -23.18
C ILE A 250 -4.34 8.74 -23.69
N THR A 251 -5.09 8.67 -24.79
CA THR A 251 -5.75 9.84 -25.40
C THR A 251 -6.78 10.44 -24.45
N LYS A 252 -7.62 9.60 -23.84
CA LYS A 252 -8.59 10.02 -22.83
C LYS A 252 -7.92 10.63 -21.61
N ARG A 253 -6.82 10.04 -21.12
CA ARG A 253 -6.06 10.59 -19.98
C ARG A 253 -5.43 11.94 -20.31
N ASN A 254 -4.86 12.10 -21.51
CA ASN A 254 -4.30 13.37 -21.96
C ASN A 254 -5.38 14.43 -22.13
N LEU A 255 -6.54 14.06 -22.68
CA LEU A 255 -7.69 14.95 -22.77
C LEU A 255 -8.14 15.42 -21.38
N LEU A 256 -8.32 14.50 -20.43
CA LEU A 256 -8.65 14.86 -19.05
C LEU A 256 -7.58 15.75 -18.40
N SER A 257 -6.31 15.48 -18.63
CA SER A 257 -5.22 16.34 -18.14
C SER A 257 -5.26 17.73 -18.76
N SER A 258 -5.66 17.85 -20.04
CA SER A 258 -5.78 19.14 -20.72
C SER A 258 -6.98 19.98 -20.23
N LEU A 259 -7.96 19.34 -19.58
CA LEU A 259 -9.08 20.03 -18.93
C LEU A 259 -8.70 20.61 -17.57
N SER A 260 -7.56 20.21 -17.00
CA SER A 260 -7.07 20.77 -15.74
C SER A 260 -6.85 22.28 -15.87
N GLY A 261 -7.47 23.05 -14.99
CA GLY A 261 -7.48 24.51 -14.99
C GLY A 261 -8.52 25.15 -15.92
N GLN A 262 -9.29 24.36 -16.67
CA GLN A 262 -10.38 24.88 -17.49
C GLN A 262 -11.66 25.09 -16.66
N PRO A 263 -12.49 26.09 -17.00
CA PRO A 263 -13.74 26.31 -16.29
C PRO A 263 -14.72 25.16 -16.58
N ALA A 264 -15.37 24.64 -15.54
CA ALA A 264 -16.41 23.63 -15.68
C ALA A 264 -17.73 24.29 -16.12
N ILE A 265 -17.97 24.30 -17.43
CA ILE A 265 -19.15 24.90 -18.07
C ILE A 265 -19.84 23.84 -18.94
N THR A 266 -21.15 23.68 -18.79
CA THR A 266 -21.94 22.77 -19.60
C THR A 266 -22.14 23.28 -21.03
N ARG A 267 -22.62 22.42 -21.95
CA ARG A 267 -22.85 22.79 -23.36
C ARG A 267 -23.87 23.92 -23.53
N ASP A 268 -24.82 24.02 -22.61
CA ASP A 268 -25.83 25.08 -22.50
C ASP A 268 -25.38 26.27 -21.64
N LYS A 269 -24.06 26.40 -21.39
CA LYS A 269 -23.40 27.54 -20.72
C LYS A 269 -23.69 27.69 -19.23
N LYS A 270 -24.13 26.63 -18.54
CA LYS A 270 -24.26 26.64 -17.08
C LYS A 270 -22.91 26.38 -16.43
N GLN A 271 -22.46 27.33 -15.61
CA GLN A 271 -21.23 27.17 -14.83
C GLN A 271 -21.50 26.28 -13.60
N ILE A 272 -20.58 25.35 -13.35
CA ILE A 272 -20.58 24.45 -12.19
C ILE A 272 -19.21 24.54 -11.53
N THR A 273 -19.13 24.32 -10.22
CA THR A 273 -17.85 24.29 -9.49
C THR A 273 -17.55 22.86 -9.06
N LEU A 274 -16.38 22.34 -9.45
CA LEU A 274 -15.92 21.00 -9.10
C LEU A 274 -14.98 21.06 -7.90
N HIS A 275 -15.52 20.92 -6.70
CA HIS A 275 -14.70 20.87 -5.49
C HIS A 275 -14.12 19.47 -5.22
N GLY A 276 -12.96 19.41 -4.57
CA GLY A 276 -12.36 18.16 -4.13
C GLY A 276 -12.91 17.66 -2.81
N ASN A 277 -12.86 16.34 -2.62
CA ASN A 277 -13.11 15.69 -1.33
C ASN A 277 -11.77 15.27 -0.71
N ILE A 278 -11.61 15.49 0.59
CA ILE A 278 -10.38 15.14 1.32
C ILE A 278 -10.69 14.40 2.61
N ASP A 279 -9.76 13.57 3.04
CA ASP A 279 -9.79 12.92 4.35
C ASP A 279 -8.67 13.46 5.26
N ARG A 280 -7.64 14.11 4.70
CA ARG A 280 -6.54 14.76 5.42
C ARG A 280 -6.21 16.15 4.86
N PRO A 281 -5.69 17.09 5.68
CA PRO A 281 -5.23 18.40 5.18
C PRO A 281 -4.08 18.31 4.15
N SER A 282 -3.33 17.21 4.12
CA SER A 282 -2.29 16.94 3.12
C SER A 282 -2.83 16.78 1.71
N ASP A 283 -4.07 16.30 1.58
CA ASP A 283 -4.69 15.94 0.29
C ASP A 283 -5.02 17.20 -0.54
N ILE A 284 -5.08 18.37 0.11
CA ILE A 284 -5.22 19.68 -0.56
C ILE A 284 -4.11 19.88 -1.60
N ARG A 285 -2.90 19.34 -1.37
CA ARG A 285 -1.81 19.40 -2.36
C ARG A 285 -2.17 18.70 -3.67
N ILE A 286 -3.00 17.67 -3.63
CA ILE A 286 -3.47 16.94 -4.81
C ILE A 286 -4.51 17.81 -5.53
N ILE A 287 -5.46 18.40 -4.80
CA ILE A 287 -6.48 19.31 -5.36
C ILE A 287 -5.82 20.51 -6.06
N LYS A 288 -4.76 21.06 -5.47
CA LYS A 288 -3.97 22.16 -6.05
C LYS A 288 -3.29 21.83 -7.38
N LYS A 289 -3.10 20.55 -7.72
CA LYS A 289 -2.57 20.13 -9.03
C LYS A 289 -3.64 20.20 -10.13
N TYR A 290 -4.92 20.39 -9.76
CA TYR A 290 -6.06 20.47 -10.66
C TYR A 290 -6.70 21.87 -10.60
N ASP A 291 -8.02 21.96 -10.80
CA ASP A 291 -8.78 23.22 -10.91
C ASP A 291 -8.78 24.08 -9.63
N ASP A 292 -8.18 23.60 -8.54
CA ASP A 292 -8.00 24.27 -7.26
C ASP A 292 -9.20 25.15 -6.89
N THR A 293 -10.39 24.56 -6.82
CA THR A 293 -11.65 25.31 -6.61
C THR A 293 -12.08 25.35 -5.15
N GLY A 294 -11.34 24.68 -4.27
CA GLY A 294 -11.69 24.47 -2.87
C GLY A 294 -12.09 23.03 -2.54
N VAL A 295 -12.53 22.83 -1.32
CA VAL A 295 -12.93 21.54 -0.75
C VAL A 295 -14.44 21.54 -0.48
N GLY A 296 -15.13 20.60 -1.12
CA GLY A 296 -16.57 20.43 -1.02
C GLY A 296 -16.97 19.48 0.10
N LEU A 297 -16.03 18.63 0.52
CA LEU A 297 -16.18 17.72 1.64
C LEU A 297 -14.81 17.44 2.28
N TYR A 298 -14.64 17.85 3.52
CA TYR A 298 -13.59 17.36 4.39
C TYR A 298 -14.21 16.37 5.39
N ARG A 299 -13.85 15.10 5.24
CA ARG A 299 -14.18 14.02 6.16
C ARG A 299 -13.24 14.06 7.36
N THR A 300 -13.79 14.26 8.56
CA THR A 300 -12.97 14.44 9.76
C THR A 300 -12.60 13.13 10.46
N GLU A 301 -13.17 11.99 10.05
CA GLU A 301 -13.04 10.72 10.76
C GLU A 301 -11.59 10.22 10.83
N MET A 302 -10.79 10.49 9.79
CA MET A 302 -9.38 10.08 9.76
C MET A 302 -8.58 10.66 10.93
N LEU A 303 -8.92 11.87 11.39
CA LEU A 303 -8.26 12.50 12.54
C LEU A 303 -8.48 11.68 13.83
N PHE A 304 -9.66 11.10 14.01
CA PHE A 304 -9.99 10.29 15.17
C PHE A 304 -9.28 8.93 15.10
N ILE A 305 -9.24 8.33 13.91
CA ILE A 305 -8.58 7.03 13.68
C ILE A 305 -7.07 7.14 13.89
N GLU A 306 -6.43 8.18 13.36
CA GLU A 306 -4.97 8.37 13.47
C GLU A 306 -4.51 8.67 14.90
N LEU A 307 -5.32 9.39 15.66
CA LEU A 307 -5.02 9.69 17.06
C LEU A 307 -5.42 8.56 18.00
N ASN A 308 -6.34 7.69 17.58
CA ASN A 308 -6.90 6.60 18.37
C ASN A 308 -7.41 7.07 19.76
N GLN A 309 -7.91 8.31 19.82
CA GLN A 309 -8.48 8.96 21.00
C GLN A 309 -9.41 10.10 20.55
N TRP A 310 -10.21 10.64 21.46
CA TRP A 310 -11.04 11.81 21.19
C TRP A 310 -10.18 13.09 21.06
N PRO A 311 -10.14 13.75 19.87
CA PRO A 311 -9.30 14.92 19.69
C PRO A 311 -9.85 16.12 20.46
N ASP A 312 -8.97 16.81 21.19
CA ASP A 312 -9.34 18.03 21.89
C ASP A 312 -9.61 19.20 20.91
N GLN A 313 -10.24 20.27 21.43
CA GLN A 313 -10.54 21.47 20.64
C GLN A 313 -9.28 22.07 19.98
N LYS A 314 -8.14 22.05 20.68
CA LYS A 314 -6.88 22.62 20.16
C LYS A 314 -6.37 21.83 18.96
N THR A 315 -6.47 20.50 19.00
CA THR A 315 -6.05 19.59 17.94
C THR A 315 -6.95 19.73 16.71
N HIS A 316 -8.27 19.76 16.91
CA HIS A 316 -9.21 20.10 15.84
C HIS A 316 -8.89 21.46 15.21
N TYR A 317 -8.73 22.51 16.03
CA TYR A 317 -8.49 23.86 15.53
C TYR A 317 -7.18 23.98 14.74
N LYS A 318 -6.08 23.40 15.23
CA LYS A 318 -4.80 23.37 14.51
C LYS A 318 -4.94 22.69 13.14
N THR A 319 -5.64 21.56 13.11
CA THR A 319 -5.87 20.78 11.88
C THR A 319 -6.70 21.57 10.87
N TYR A 320 -7.83 22.14 11.30
CA TYR A 320 -8.72 22.91 10.43
C TYR A 320 -8.08 24.22 9.97
N LYS A 321 -7.39 24.95 10.87
CA LYS A 321 -6.63 26.16 10.52
C LYS A 321 -5.59 25.87 9.43
N ARG A 322 -4.87 24.74 9.52
CA ARG A 322 -3.91 24.33 8.49
C ARG A 322 -4.59 24.07 7.15
N ALA A 323 -5.74 23.39 7.15
CA ALA A 323 -6.52 23.13 5.94
C ALA A 323 -7.01 24.44 5.29
N VAL A 324 -7.62 25.35 6.07
CA VAL A 324 -8.12 26.65 5.58
C VAL A 324 -6.99 27.48 4.99
N LYS A 325 -5.85 27.59 5.69
CA LYS A 325 -4.69 28.33 5.18
C LYS A 325 -4.15 27.75 3.88
N ASN A 326 -4.13 26.43 3.74
CA ASN A 326 -3.66 25.78 2.52
C ASN A 326 -4.58 26.01 1.30
N LEU A 327 -5.81 26.50 1.49
CA LEU A 327 -6.77 26.74 0.42
C LEU A 327 -6.75 28.18 -0.11
N ASP A 328 -5.91 29.05 0.45
CA ASP A 328 -5.66 30.41 -0.06
C ASP A 328 -6.95 31.19 -0.40
N GLY A 329 -7.93 31.16 0.51
CA GLY A 329 -9.21 31.86 0.37
C GLY A 329 -10.31 31.07 -0.34
N LYS A 330 -10.08 29.81 -0.73
CA LYS A 330 -11.09 28.92 -1.32
C LYS A 330 -11.89 28.20 -0.24
N PRO A 331 -13.15 27.82 -0.52
CA PRO A 331 -14.05 27.28 0.50
C PRO A 331 -13.57 25.93 1.04
N LEU A 332 -13.76 25.73 2.34
CA LEU A 332 -13.58 24.45 3.02
C LEU A 332 -14.91 24.03 3.67
N THR A 333 -15.57 23.01 3.11
CA THR A 333 -16.73 22.40 3.77
C THR A 333 -16.28 21.29 4.72
N ILE A 334 -16.36 21.52 6.02
CA ILE A 334 -16.03 20.53 7.06
C ILE A 334 -17.29 19.77 7.41
N ARG A 335 -17.27 18.45 7.19
CA ARG A 335 -18.30 17.58 7.73
C ARG A 335 -17.98 17.29 9.18
N THR A 336 -18.96 17.45 10.08
CA THR A 336 -18.79 17.02 11.47
C THR A 336 -18.61 15.50 11.53
N MET A 337 -18.15 14.97 12.66
CA MET A 337 -17.81 13.56 12.75
C MET A 337 -18.96 12.63 12.32
N ASP A 338 -18.66 11.64 11.47
CA ASP A 338 -19.52 10.53 11.07
C ASP A 338 -18.91 9.21 11.54
N LEU A 339 -18.85 9.08 12.87
CA LEU A 339 -18.42 7.86 13.56
C LEU A 339 -19.65 7.03 13.96
N GLY A 340 -19.56 5.71 13.78
CA GLY A 340 -20.55 4.73 14.22
C GLY A 340 -19.89 3.65 15.09
N ALA A 341 -20.68 2.66 15.51
CA ALA A 341 -20.19 1.50 16.28
C ALA A 341 -19.21 0.61 15.49
N ASP A 342 -19.10 0.81 14.19
CA ASP A 342 -18.20 0.12 13.25
C ASP A 342 -16.78 0.71 13.19
N LYS A 343 -16.55 1.86 13.84
CA LYS A 343 -15.26 2.58 13.85
C LYS A 343 -14.84 2.87 15.29
N GLU A 344 -14.59 1.80 16.04
CA GLU A 344 -14.28 1.86 17.46
C GLU A 344 -12.94 2.58 17.72
N ILE A 345 -12.99 3.56 18.63
CA ILE A 345 -11.82 4.20 19.24
C ILE A 345 -11.60 3.50 20.57
N GLN A 346 -10.36 3.19 20.95
CA GLN A 346 -10.05 2.37 22.14
C GLN A 346 -10.65 2.88 23.47
N GLU A 347 -11.03 4.16 23.56
CA GLU A 347 -11.62 4.75 24.78
C GLU A 347 -13.13 4.48 24.95
N THR A 348 -13.80 3.85 23.98
CA THR A 348 -15.24 3.52 24.07
C THR A 348 -15.46 2.04 24.39
N ILE A 349 -14.99 1.59 25.56
CA ILE A 349 -15.17 0.22 26.09
C ILE A 349 -16.36 0.19 27.07
N ASP A 350 -17.53 0.67 26.65
CA ASP A 350 -18.76 0.47 27.41
C ASP A 350 -19.87 0.01 26.46
N HIS A 351 -20.03 -1.30 26.33
CA HIS A 351 -20.95 -1.91 25.38
C HIS A 351 -22.35 -2.06 26.00
N GLY A 352 -23.30 -1.27 25.50
CA GLY A 352 -24.65 -1.79 25.25
C GLY A 352 -24.63 -2.84 24.13
N PRO A 353 -25.69 -3.65 23.95
CA PRO A 353 -25.69 -4.74 22.98
C PRO A 353 -25.35 -4.23 21.57
N MET A 354 -24.46 -4.93 20.85
CA MET A 354 -24.12 -4.66 19.46
C MET A 354 -25.41 -4.41 18.67
N ALA A 355 -25.60 -3.19 18.19
CA ALA A 355 -26.74 -2.87 17.35
C ALA A 355 -26.69 -3.81 16.14
N HIS A 356 -27.75 -4.59 15.93
CA HIS A 356 -27.83 -5.59 14.85
C HIS A 356 -27.64 -4.99 13.43
N ASN A 357 -27.64 -3.65 13.31
CA ASN A 357 -27.20 -2.92 12.13
C ASN A 357 -26.47 -1.61 12.51
N PRO A 358 -25.12 -1.59 12.50
CA PRO A 358 -24.32 -0.39 12.82
C PRO A 358 -24.64 0.81 11.91
N ALA A 359 -25.03 0.58 10.65
CA ALA A 359 -25.33 1.65 9.70
C ALA A 359 -26.60 2.42 10.06
N MET A 360 -27.57 1.79 10.74
CA MET A 360 -28.81 2.41 11.20
C MET A 360 -28.80 2.83 12.68
N GLY A 361 -27.71 2.55 13.40
CA GLY A 361 -27.59 2.74 14.84
C GLY A 361 -27.24 4.17 15.29
N LEU A 362 -26.67 4.24 16.48
CA LEU A 362 -26.15 5.48 17.10
C LEU A 362 -24.84 5.88 16.40
N ARG A 363 -24.94 6.78 15.43
CA ARG A 363 -23.81 7.28 14.64
C ARG A 363 -23.96 8.76 14.31
N ALA A 364 -22.87 9.38 13.88
CA ALA A 364 -22.87 10.73 13.31
C ALA A 364 -23.57 11.74 14.24
N ILE A 365 -24.45 12.59 13.70
CA ILE A 365 -25.19 13.58 14.48
C ILE A 365 -25.99 12.98 15.64
N ARG A 366 -26.51 11.76 15.51
CA ARG A 366 -27.27 11.11 16.60
C ARG A 366 -26.39 10.87 17.82
N ARG A 367 -25.14 10.46 17.59
CA ARG A 367 -24.14 10.31 18.66
C ARG A 367 -23.75 11.67 19.22
N CYS A 368 -23.46 12.64 18.35
CA CYS A 368 -23.11 14.00 18.76
C CYS A 368 -24.18 14.67 19.64
N LEU A 369 -25.47 14.37 19.40
CA LEU A 369 -26.58 14.88 20.20
C LEU A 369 -26.78 14.11 21.52
N LYS A 370 -26.43 12.81 21.56
CA LYS A 370 -26.45 11.99 22.77
C LYS A 370 -25.30 12.35 23.72
N GLU A 371 -24.13 12.67 23.17
CA GLU A 371 -22.89 13.00 23.87
C GLU A 371 -22.37 14.39 23.46
N PRO A 372 -23.02 15.50 23.88
CA PRO A 372 -22.64 16.84 23.44
C PRO A 372 -21.22 17.25 23.86
N GLN A 373 -20.72 16.73 25.00
CA GLN A 373 -19.36 17.04 25.46
C GLN A 373 -18.28 16.65 24.45
N ASP A 374 -18.50 15.61 23.65
CA ASP A 374 -17.54 15.13 22.65
C ASP A 374 -17.69 15.85 21.32
N PHE A 375 -18.87 16.44 21.07
CA PHE A 375 -19.16 17.21 19.86
C PHE A 375 -18.72 18.67 19.93
N MET A 376 -18.89 19.30 21.10
CA MET A 376 -18.60 20.72 21.33
C MET A 376 -17.15 21.12 20.96
N PRO A 377 -16.10 20.34 21.30
CA PRO A 377 -14.73 20.65 20.89
C PRO A 377 -14.59 20.79 19.38
N GLN A 378 -15.23 19.92 18.60
CA GLN A 378 -15.20 19.96 17.15
C GLN A 378 -15.88 21.21 16.60
N LEU A 379 -17.09 21.54 17.07
CA LEU A 379 -17.83 22.72 16.63
C LEU A 379 -17.08 24.01 16.93
N LEU A 380 -16.59 24.18 18.16
CA LEU A 380 -15.84 25.37 18.56
C LEU A 380 -14.55 25.51 17.75
N ALA A 381 -13.89 24.41 17.42
CA ALA A 381 -12.71 24.42 16.57
C ALA A 381 -13.03 24.85 15.13
N ILE A 382 -14.15 24.40 14.55
CA ILE A 382 -14.59 24.79 13.21
C ILE A 382 -14.91 26.30 13.18
N LEU A 383 -15.65 26.80 14.17
CA LEU A 383 -15.96 28.23 14.30
C LEU A 383 -14.70 29.09 14.47
N ARG A 384 -13.71 28.62 15.21
CA ARG A 384 -12.42 29.34 15.31
C ARG A 384 -11.61 29.30 14.02
N ALA A 385 -11.71 28.21 13.25
CA ALA A 385 -11.01 28.08 11.97
C ALA A 385 -11.61 29.00 10.89
N SER A 386 -12.90 29.33 10.95
CA SER A 386 -13.56 30.23 9.98
C SER A 386 -13.01 31.67 10.03
N ALA A 387 -12.37 32.08 11.12
CA ALA A 387 -11.66 33.37 11.19
C ALA A 387 -10.46 33.46 10.21
N HIS A 388 -10.01 32.34 9.63
CA HIS A 388 -8.87 32.29 8.71
C HIS A 388 -9.27 32.14 7.24
N GLY A 389 -10.56 32.02 6.92
CA GLY A 389 -11.04 31.84 5.55
C GLY A 389 -12.46 31.26 5.45
N PRO A 390 -12.99 31.05 4.23
CA PRO A 390 -14.37 30.62 4.04
C PRO A 390 -14.58 29.16 4.44
N VAL A 391 -15.19 28.95 5.60
CA VAL A 391 -15.49 27.62 6.14
C VAL A 391 -17.01 27.39 6.14
N ARG A 392 -17.43 26.20 5.69
CA ARG A 392 -18.81 25.73 5.73
C ARG A 392 -18.89 24.52 6.66
N ILE A 393 -19.99 24.39 7.41
CA ILE A 393 -20.26 23.22 8.27
C ILE A 393 -21.28 22.34 7.57
N MET A 394 -21.02 21.03 7.50
CA MET A 394 -21.95 20.03 7.01
C MET A 394 -22.23 19.00 8.11
N ILE A 395 -23.50 18.73 8.38
CA ILE A 395 -23.91 17.77 9.40
C ILE A 395 -24.33 16.47 8.71
N PRO A 396 -23.67 15.33 8.98
CA PRO A 396 -24.04 14.02 8.42
C PRO A 396 -25.28 13.42 9.09
N MET A 397 -25.99 12.58 8.34
CA MET A 397 -27.09 11.72 8.84
C MET A 397 -28.23 12.50 9.51
N LEU A 398 -28.54 13.70 9.02
CA LEU A 398 -29.69 14.46 9.48
C LEU A 398 -30.98 13.73 9.05
N THR A 399 -31.78 13.32 10.02
CA THR A 399 -33.09 12.67 9.82
C THR A 399 -34.08 13.28 10.82
N ASN A 400 -35.35 13.36 10.44
CA ASN A 400 -36.42 13.91 11.30
C ASN A 400 -36.73 13.01 12.49
#